data_AF-A0A1H7FCM7-F1
#
_entry.id   AF-A0A1H7FCM7-F1
#
_cell.length_a   1.000
_cell.length_b   1.000
_cell.length_c   1.000
_cell.angle_alpha   90.00
_cell.angle_beta   90.00
_cell.angle_gamma   90.00
#
_symmetry.space_group_name_H-M   'P 1'
#
loop_
_entity.id
_entity.type
_entity.pdbx_description
1 polymer ?
#
loop_
_entity_poly.entity_id
_entity_poly.type
_entity_poly.pdbx_seq_one_letter_code
_entity_poly.pdbx_strand_id
1 'polypeptide(L)'
;MLDRIGISGLVWQRLVFTLTDRIPNRPDSDSDSDPDAVAEALLALPLGTFRGQALGKTWLVTRSLFAGGASEKLVAHALDGTDYISMNLYRLESGSRLKPCEMPAARVARFVLDLVPET
;
A
#
# COMPACT_ATOMS: atom_id res chain seq x y z
N MET A 1 3.05 -49.68 50.57
CA MET A 1 3.94 -48.52 50.80
C MET A 1 3.59 -47.49 49.76
N LEU A 2 3.31 -46.27 50.21
CA LEU A 2 2.81 -45.12 49.46
C LEU A 2 3.66 -44.73 48.24
N ASP A 3 2.97 -44.12 47.28
CA ASP A 3 3.30 -42.91 46.50
C ASP A 3 4.74 -42.67 46.02
N ARG A 4 4.88 -42.34 44.73
CA ARG A 4 5.01 -40.94 44.31
C ARG A 4 4.98 -40.75 42.79
N ILE A 5 4.25 -39.70 42.45
CA ILE A 5 3.99 -39.05 41.16
C ILE A 5 5.27 -38.63 40.42
N GLY A 6 5.23 -38.74 39.10
CA GLY A 6 6.17 -38.09 38.17
C GLY A 6 5.52 -37.85 36.81
N ILE A 7 4.76 -36.75 36.69
CA ILE A 7 4.21 -36.23 35.44
C ILE A 7 5.33 -35.42 34.76
N SER A 8 5.63 -35.69 33.49
CA SER A 8 5.92 -34.69 32.43
C SER A 8 6.55 -35.35 31.21
N GLY A 9 6.00 -35.08 30.02
CA GLY A 9 6.66 -35.43 28.76
C GLY A 9 5.71 -35.60 27.58
N LEU A 10 4.95 -34.56 27.24
CA LEU A 10 4.19 -34.54 25.99
C LEU A 10 5.19 -34.30 24.84
N VAL A 11 5.66 -35.39 24.21
CA VAL A 11 6.52 -35.34 23.02
C VAL A 11 5.64 -35.04 21.81
N TRP A 12 5.59 -33.77 21.38
CA TRP A 12 5.04 -33.41 20.07
C TRP A 12 6.02 -33.82 18.97
N GLN A 13 5.56 -34.72 18.10
CA GLN A 13 6.32 -35.23 16.97
C GLN A 13 6.56 -34.12 15.93
N ARG A 14 7.82 -34.05 15.46
CA ARG A 14 8.28 -33.21 14.35
C ARG A 14 7.68 -33.73 13.03
N LEU A 15 6.87 -32.92 12.36
CA LEU A 15 6.67 -33.02 10.92
C LEU A 15 7.52 -31.93 10.27
N VAL A 16 8.59 -32.35 9.61
CA VAL A 16 9.39 -31.53 8.69
C VAL A 16 8.57 -31.39 7.42
N PHE A 17 7.88 -30.26 7.26
CA PHE A 17 7.35 -29.84 5.97
C PHE A 17 8.41 -29.02 5.24
N THR A 18 8.70 -29.44 4.02
CA THR A 18 9.65 -28.84 3.09
C THR A 18 9.32 -27.38 2.81
N LEU A 19 10.33 -26.53 2.97
CA LEU A 19 10.32 -25.09 2.76
C LEU A 19 10.12 -24.74 1.27
N THR A 20 8.87 -24.72 0.80
CA THR A 20 8.48 -23.95 -0.38
C THR A 20 7.05 -23.45 -0.23
N ASP A 21 6.74 -22.84 0.91
CA ASP A 21 5.56 -22.00 1.00
C ASP A 21 5.91 -20.65 0.37
N ARG A 22 5.69 -20.56 -0.95
CA ARG A 22 5.24 -19.28 -1.54
C ARG A 22 4.03 -18.88 -0.70
N ILE A 23 4.15 -17.83 0.10
CA ILE A 23 2.98 -17.14 0.64
C ILE A 23 2.15 -16.79 -0.60
N PRO A 24 0.97 -17.41 -0.84
CA PRO A 24 0.12 -16.92 -1.90
C PRO A 24 -0.20 -15.48 -1.53
N ASN A 25 0.06 -14.54 -2.45
CA ASN A 25 -0.37 -13.15 -2.32
C ASN A 25 -1.83 -13.18 -1.89
N ARG A 26 -2.11 -12.94 -0.60
CA ARG A 26 -3.49 -12.72 -0.15
C ARG A 26 -3.90 -11.45 -0.89
N PRO A 27 -4.91 -11.48 -1.78
CA PRO A 27 -5.44 -10.24 -2.31
C PRO A 27 -5.93 -9.47 -1.10
N ASP A 28 -5.39 -8.28 -0.87
CA ASP A 28 -5.95 -7.36 0.12
C ASP A 28 -7.37 -7.07 -0.35
N SER A 29 -8.36 -7.74 0.26
CA SER A 29 -9.73 -7.88 -0.23
C SER A 29 -10.60 -6.65 0.03
N ASP A 30 -10.05 -5.45 -0.19
CA ASP A 30 -10.72 -4.16 -0.03
C ASP A 30 -10.62 -3.28 -1.30
N SER A 31 -10.45 -3.88 -2.49
CA SER A 31 -10.17 -3.15 -3.74
C SER A 31 -11.43 -2.83 -4.57
N ASP A 32 -12.13 -1.74 -4.24
CA ASP A 32 -12.98 -1.03 -5.21
C ASP A 32 -12.14 -0.21 -6.23
N SER A 33 -10.82 -0.21 -6.08
CA SER A 33 -9.89 0.53 -6.92
C SER A 33 -8.92 -0.40 -7.65
N ASP A 34 -8.92 -0.35 -8.97
CA ASP A 34 -7.93 -0.98 -9.84
C ASP A 34 -6.53 -0.34 -9.63
N PRO A 35 -5.56 -1.06 -9.04
CA PRO A 35 -4.23 -0.52 -8.78
C PRO A 35 -3.45 -0.16 -10.03
N ASP A 36 -3.71 -0.84 -11.16
CA ASP A 36 -3.02 -0.55 -12.42
C ASP A 36 -3.54 0.75 -13.03
N ALA A 37 -4.85 1.02 -12.95
CA ALA A 37 -5.40 2.34 -13.34
C ALA A 37 -4.80 3.48 -12.50
N VAL A 38 -4.62 3.28 -11.19
CA VAL A 38 -3.94 4.25 -10.31
C VAL A 38 -2.46 4.39 -10.71
N ALA A 39 -1.80 3.30 -11.08
CA ALA A 39 -0.41 3.32 -11.51
C ALA A 39 -0.21 4.14 -12.80
N GLU A 40 -1.11 4.00 -13.77
CA GLU A 40 -1.09 4.77 -15.03
C GLU A 40 -1.38 6.25 -14.78
N ALA A 41 -2.37 6.58 -13.94
CA ALA A 41 -2.64 7.97 -13.57
C ALA A 41 -1.44 8.61 -12.84
N LEU A 42 -0.79 7.87 -11.94
CA LEU A 42 0.39 8.35 -11.23
C LEU A 42 1.57 8.63 -12.17
N LEU A 43 1.75 7.82 -13.23
CA LEU A 43 2.81 8.03 -14.23
C LEU A 43 2.67 9.38 -14.95
N ALA A 44 1.43 9.80 -15.21
CA ALA A 44 1.13 11.06 -15.89
C ALA A 44 1.40 12.31 -15.04
N LEU A 45 1.55 12.18 -13.71
CA LEU A 45 1.78 13.30 -12.80
C LEU A 45 3.25 13.75 -12.78
N PRO A 46 3.55 15.04 -12.55
CA PRO A 46 4.92 15.53 -12.40
C PRO A 46 5.67 14.83 -11.25
N LEU A 47 6.98 14.66 -11.42
CA LEU A 47 7.87 14.30 -10.32
C LEU A 47 8.21 15.53 -9.46
N GLY A 48 8.48 15.30 -8.18
CA GLY A 48 8.77 16.36 -7.22
C GLY A 48 7.51 16.98 -6.66
N THR A 49 7.63 18.22 -6.18
CA THR A 49 6.54 18.95 -5.52
C THR A 49 5.84 19.87 -6.51
N PHE A 50 4.51 19.77 -6.60
CA PHE A 50 3.67 20.57 -7.49
C PHE A 50 2.33 20.90 -6.83
N ARG A 51 1.60 21.86 -7.40
CA ARG A 51 0.21 22.14 -7.01
C ARG A 51 -0.75 21.41 -7.94
N GLY A 52 -1.89 20.99 -7.43
CA GLY A 52 -2.92 20.33 -8.24
C GLY A 52 -4.30 20.45 -7.61
N GLN A 53 -5.33 20.22 -8.42
CA GLN A 53 -6.71 20.18 -7.97
C GLN A 53 -7.20 18.74 -7.92
N ALA A 54 -7.88 18.39 -6.83
CA ALA A 54 -8.54 17.11 -6.67
C ALA A 54 -9.65 17.23 -5.60
N LEU A 55 -10.75 16.52 -5.80
CA LEU A 55 -11.89 16.43 -4.88
C LEU A 55 -12.44 17.81 -4.48
N GLY A 56 -12.42 18.76 -5.42
CA GLY A 56 -12.87 20.14 -5.20
C GLY A 56 -11.94 21.00 -4.33
N LYS A 57 -10.69 20.58 -4.11
CA LYS A 57 -9.69 21.31 -3.31
C LYS A 57 -8.38 21.50 -4.09
N THR A 58 -7.60 22.51 -3.70
CA THR A 58 -6.21 22.69 -4.16
C THR A 58 -5.25 22.04 -3.17
N TRP A 59 -4.26 21.33 -3.70
CA TRP A 59 -3.31 20.51 -2.94
C TRP A 59 -1.87 20.90 -3.24
N LEU A 60 -1.00 20.81 -2.24
CA LEU A 60 0.43 20.69 -2.42
C LEU A 60 0.79 19.21 -2.45
N VAL A 61 1.20 18.71 -3.60
CA VAL A 61 1.48 17.30 -3.86
C VAL A 61 2.97 17.10 -4.02
N THR A 62 3.52 16.03 -3.46
CA THR A 62 4.89 15.57 -3.69
C THR A 62 4.85 14.12 -4.16
N ARG A 63 5.34 13.88 -5.38
CA ARG A 63 5.57 12.55 -5.94
C ARG A 63 7.07 12.24 -5.92
N SER A 64 7.45 11.05 -5.46
CA SER A 64 8.85 10.64 -5.37
C SER A 64 9.03 9.19 -5.83
N LEU A 65 10.12 8.92 -6.53
CA LEU A 65 10.49 7.57 -6.97
C LEU A 65 11.51 6.97 -6.00
N PHE A 66 11.42 5.66 -5.81
CA PHE A 66 12.33 4.86 -5.01
C PHE A 66 12.70 3.59 -5.77
N ALA A 67 13.76 2.90 -5.31
CA ALA A 67 14.21 1.63 -5.87
C ALA A 67 14.32 1.63 -7.42
N GLY A 68 14.87 2.70 -8.00
CA GLY A 68 15.03 2.83 -9.46
C GLY A 68 13.71 2.94 -10.24
N GLY A 69 12.61 3.34 -9.59
CA GLY A 69 11.28 3.44 -10.20
C GLY A 69 10.37 2.23 -9.95
N ALA A 70 10.86 1.20 -9.26
CA ALA A 70 10.05 0.05 -8.86
C ALA A 70 9.01 0.40 -7.77
N SER A 71 9.20 1.50 -7.07
CA SER A 71 8.21 2.05 -6.15
C SER A 71 8.12 3.56 -6.19
N GLU A 72 6.93 4.06 -5.86
CA GLU A 72 6.61 5.47 -5.87
C GLU A 72 5.87 5.83 -4.58
N LYS A 73 6.09 7.05 -4.09
CA LYS A 73 5.33 7.63 -2.98
C LYS A 73 4.64 8.89 -3.46
N LEU A 74 3.41 9.07 -3.03
CA LEU A 74 2.69 10.33 -3.16
C LEU A 74 2.26 10.81 -1.77
N VAL A 75 2.50 12.08 -1.50
CA VAL A 75 2.02 12.79 -0.31
C VAL A 75 1.35 14.07 -0.78
N ALA A 76 0.15 14.36 -0.30
CA ALA A 76 -0.57 15.57 -0.62
C ALA A 76 -1.18 16.20 0.64
N HIS A 77 -1.02 17.51 0.78
CA HIS A 77 -1.68 18.32 1.80
C HIS A 77 -2.64 19.29 1.12
N ALA A 78 -3.88 19.36 1.60
CA ALA A 78 -4.80 20.39 1.12
C ALA A 78 -4.26 21.76 1.54
N LEU A 79 -4.26 22.75 0.64
CA LEU A 79 -3.72 24.08 0.93
C LEU A 79 -4.56 24.87 1.95
N ASP A 80 -5.81 24.47 2.17
CA ASP A 80 -6.66 24.98 3.24
C ASP A 80 -6.36 24.33 4.61
N GLY A 81 -5.43 23.37 4.67
CA GLY A 81 -5.04 22.65 5.88
C GLY A 81 -6.07 21.63 6.38
N THR A 82 -7.12 21.35 5.63
CA THR A 82 -8.25 20.51 6.09
C THR A 82 -8.03 19.02 5.88
N ASP A 83 -7.04 18.63 5.08
CA ASP A 83 -6.93 17.26 4.62
C ASP A 83 -5.52 16.83 4.20
N TYR A 84 -5.35 15.51 4.11
CA TYR A 84 -4.09 14.84 3.84
C TYR A 84 -4.32 13.52 3.10
N ILE A 85 -3.50 13.26 2.08
CA ILE A 85 -3.45 11.99 1.35
C ILE A 85 -2.02 11.48 1.31
N SER A 86 -1.83 10.18 1.58
CA SER A 86 -0.52 9.54 1.41
C SER A 86 -0.65 8.09 1.00
N MET A 87 0.23 7.68 0.07
CA MET A 87 0.28 6.32 -0.42
C MET A 87 1.67 5.96 -0.94
N ASN A 88 1.92 4.66 -1.02
CA ASN A 88 2.97 4.06 -1.82
C ASN A 88 2.34 3.21 -2.93
N LEU A 89 3.00 3.16 -4.08
CA LEU A 89 2.69 2.26 -5.18
C LEU A 89 3.92 1.40 -5.45
N TYR A 90 3.72 0.09 -5.60
CA TYR A 90 4.76 -0.87 -5.96
C TYR A 90 4.45 -1.48 -7.31
N ARG A 91 5.42 -1.51 -8.21
CA ARG A 91 5.31 -2.20 -9.51
C ARG A 91 5.95 -3.59 -9.36
N LEU A 92 5.13 -4.63 -9.43
CA LEU A 92 5.53 -6.02 -9.28
C LEU A 92 5.28 -6.77 -10.59
N GLU A 93 5.97 -7.90 -10.80
CA GLU A 93 5.71 -8.78 -11.97
C GLU A 93 4.26 -9.27 -12.00
N SER A 94 3.61 -9.37 -10.83
CA SER A 94 2.21 -9.80 -10.68
C SER A 94 1.18 -8.68 -10.85
N GLY A 95 1.59 -7.47 -11.23
CA GLY A 95 0.73 -6.28 -11.29
C GLY A 95 1.03 -5.24 -10.21
N SER A 96 0.47 -4.05 -10.34
CA SER A 96 0.70 -2.95 -9.40
C SER A 96 0.03 -3.21 -8.05
N ARG A 97 0.63 -2.72 -6.98
CA ARG A 97 0.06 -2.76 -5.63
C ARG A 97 0.00 -1.38 -5.02
N LEU A 98 -1.22 -0.90 -4.78
CA LEU A 98 -1.49 0.35 -4.07
C LEU A 98 -1.47 0.09 -2.55
N LYS A 99 -0.75 0.93 -1.81
CA LYS A 99 -0.64 0.86 -0.35
C LYS A 99 -0.83 2.24 0.31
N PRO A 100 -2.06 2.58 0.69
CA PRO A 100 -2.35 3.79 1.47
C PRO A 100 -1.65 3.81 2.83
N CYS A 101 -1.32 5.01 3.31
CA CYS A 101 -0.84 5.22 4.68
C CYS A 101 -2.02 5.69 5.54
N GLU A 102 -2.61 4.81 6.36
CA GLU A 102 -3.63 5.18 7.37
C GLU A 102 -4.96 5.72 6.79
N MET A 103 -5.35 5.31 5.58
CA MET A 103 -6.62 5.71 4.95
C MET A 103 -7.14 4.65 3.96
N PRO A 104 -8.46 4.65 3.62
CA PRO A 104 -9.03 3.66 2.71
C PRO A 104 -8.43 3.73 1.29
N ALA A 105 -8.23 2.56 0.67
CA ALA A 105 -7.70 2.45 -0.70
C ALA A 105 -8.57 3.18 -1.73
N ALA A 106 -9.90 3.04 -1.63
CA ALA A 106 -10.84 3.73 -2.50
C ALA A 106 -10.69 5.27 -2.47
N ARG A 107 -10.41 5.84 -1.29
CA ARG A 107 -10.19 7.29 -1.13
C ARG A 107 -8.93 7.74 -1.86
N VAL A 108 -7.82 7.01 -1.68
CA VAL A 108 -6.55 7.29 -2.35
C VAL A 108 -6.69 7.17 -3.87
N ALA A 109 -7.30 6.09 -4.34
CA ALA A 109 -7.49 5.87 -5.76
C ALA A 109 -8.36 6.97 -6.38
N ARG A 110 -9.48 7.33 -5.74
CA ARG A 110 -10.31 8.44 -6.19
C ARG A 110 -9.55 9.75 -6.23
N PHE A 111 -8.70 10.03 -5.24
CA PHE A 111 -7.85 11.21 -5.23
C PHE A 111 -6.88 11.22 -6.42
N VAL A 112 -6.13 10.13 -6.65
CA VAL A 112 -5.12 10.08 -7.72
C VAL A 112 -5.77 10.18 -9.11
N LEU A 113 -6.92 9.52 -9.31
CA LEU A 113 -7.65 9.55 -10.58
C LEU A 113 -8.28 10.91 -10.88
N ASP A 114 -8.57 11.71 -9.85
CA ASP A 114 -9.16 13.05 -9.97
C ASP A 114 -8.10 14.16 -10.01
N LEU A 115 -6.84 13.85 -9.68
CA LEU A 115 -5.78 14.85 -9.53
C LEU A 115 -5.32 15.41 -10.88
N VAL A 116 -5.49 16.72 -11.04
CA VAL A 116 -5.02 17.49 -12.18
C VAL A 116 -3.94 18.48 -11.72
N PRO A 117 -2.69 18.38 -12.22
CA PRO A 117 -1.65 19.36 -11.94
C PRO A 117 -2.03 20.77 -12.41
N GLU A 118 -1.75 21.78 -11.59
CA GLU A 118 -1.80 23.18 -12.02
C GLU A 118 -0.56 23.47 -12.88
N THR A 119 -0.76 24.13 -14.02
CA THR A 119 0.31 24.46 -14.99
C THR A 119 1.01 25.76 -14.61
#